data_AF-A0A0B7IXY2-F1
#
_entry.id   AF-A0A0B7IXY2-F1
#
_cell.length_a   1.000
_cell.length_b   1.000
_cell.length_c   1.000
_cell.angle_alpha   90.00
_cell.angle_beta   90.00
_cell.angle_gamma   90.00
#
_symmetry.space_group_name_H-M   'P 1'
#
loop_
_entity.id
_entity.type
_entity.pdbx_description
1 polymer ?
#
loop_
_entity_poly.entity_id
_entity_poly.type
_entity_poly.pdbx_seq_one_letter_code
_entity_poly.pdbx_strand_id
1 'polypeptide(L)'
;MQKRFCIIALFFSAYLISHFAFAGAQQEEPLSNSVKSLMQQSVSDRAVPKLFFSNEVEAQKWLDTMSERLKKRMPDQSLREDFLRTVHYEATRAGLDPQLVLGLIQVESGFKKYAVSSVGARGFMQVMPFWVNSIGSPEHDLFHLRLNLRYGCTILRHYLDIEHGDLYRALGRYNGSLGQPQYPNAVLGVWRRYWSYAH
;
A
#
# COMPACT_ATOMS: atom_id res chain seq x y z
N MET A 1 25.89 10.55 -61.81
CA MET A 1 26.35 9.68 -60.69
C MET A 1 26.03 10.36 -59.37
N GLN A 2 24.90 10.00 -58.75
CA GLN A 2 24.48 10.46 -57.42
C GLN A 2 25.27 9.73 -56.33
N LYS A 3 25.88 10.47 -55.39
CA LYS A 3 26.36 9.90 -54.13
C LYS A 3 25.34 10.24 -53.04
N ARG A 4 24.88 9.17 -52.38
CA ARG A 4 23.74 9.11 -51.46
C ARG A 4 24.09 9.71 -50.08
N PHE A 5 23.13 10.45 -49.53
CA PHE A 5 23.07 10.86 -48.13
C PHE A 5 22.99 9.63 -47.21
N CYS A 6 23.68 9.67 -46.07
CA CYS A 6 23.39 8.83 -44.90
C CYS A 6 23.32 9.74 -43.68
N ILE A 7 22.10 10.12 -43.31
CA ILE A 7 21.76 10.74 -42.03
C ILE A 7 21.67 9.60 -41.03
N ILE A 8 22.62 9.54 -40.09
CA ILE A 8 22.53 8.61 -38.95
C ILE A 8 21.55 9.25 -37.95
N ALA A 9 20.32 8.75 -37.96
CA ALA A 9 19.32 9.06 -36.95
C ALA A 9 19.72 8.38 -35.62
N LEU A 10 20.19 9.18 -34.66
CA LEU A 10 20.35 8.77 -33.27
C LEU A 10 18.97 8.60 -32.65
N PHE A 11 18.46 7.37 -32.67
CA PHE A 11 17.33 6.98 -31.83
C PHE A 11 17.76 7.03 -30.36
N PHE A 12 17.36 8.09 -29.66
CA PHE A 12 17.35 8.11 -28.21
C PHE A 12 16.32 7.09 -27.73
N SER A 13 16.78 5.89 -27.37
CA SER A 13 15.96 4.92 -26.65
C SER A 13 15.67 5.51 -25.26
N ALA A 14 14.44 5.98 -25.06
CA ALA A 14 13.93 6.32 -23.75
C ALA A 14 13.95 5.04 -22.89
N TYR A 15 14.96 4.90 -22.04
CA TYR A 15 14.97 3.90 -20.98
C TYR A 15 13.80 4.21 -20.06
N LEU A 16 12.77 3.36 -20.12
CA LEU A 16 11.73 3.27 -19.10
C LEU A 16 12.43 2.99 -17.77
N ILE A 17 12.52 4.02 -16.92
CA ILE A 17 12.98 3.86 -15.54
C ILE A 17 11.96 2.97 -14.84
N SER A 18 12.34 1.70 -14.68
CA SER A 18 11.63 0.71 -13.87
C SER A 18 11.31 1.34 -12.52
N HIS A 19 10.02 1.58 -12.25
CA HIS A 19 9.55 1.98 -10.94
C HIS A 19 9.78 0.80 -9.99
N PHE A 20 10.91 0.79 -9.30
CA PHE A 20 11.19 -0.19 -8.26
C PHE A 20 10.09 -0.09 -7.20
N ALA A 21 9.36 -1.19 -7.01
CA ALA A 21 8.63 -1.43 -5.78
C ALA A 21 9.66 -1.35 -4.65
N PHE A 22 9.45 -0.45 -3.70
CA PHE A 22 10.40 -0.22 -2.62
C PHE A 22 10.28 -1.28 -1.52
N ALA A 23 9.86 -2.51 -1.85
CA ALA A 23 9.71 -3.58 -0.88
C ALA A 23 11.10 -4.02 -0.38
N GLY A 24 11.42 -3.68 0.87
CA GLY A 24 12.63 -4.13 1.54
C GLY A 24 12.54 -5.61 1.88
N ALA A 25 13.66 -6.18 2.33
CA ALA A 25 13.73 -7.58 2.74
C ALA A 25 13.20 -7.76 4.16
N GLN A 26 11.91 -7.47 4.38
CA GLN A 26 11.25 -7.72 5.67
C GLN A 26 11.46 -9.18 6.08
N GLN A 27 11.94 -9.36 7.31
CA GLN A 27 12.16 -10.66 7.92
C GLN A 27 10.99 -11.04 8.82
N GLU A 28 10.76 -12.35 8.99
CA GLU A 28 9.78 -12.84 9.95
C GLU A 28 10.28 -12.60 11.38
N GLU A 29 9.51 -11.83 12.16
CA GLU A 29 9.76 -11.60 13.58
C GLU A 29 8.85 -12.53 14.41
N PRO A 30 9.34 -13.16 15.49
CA PRO A 30 8.53 -14.05 16.31
C PRO A 30 7.43 -13.28 17.04
N LEU A 31 6.17 -13.66 16.81
CA LEU A 31 5.01 -13.11 17.53
C LEU A 31 4.74 -13.89 18.81
N SER A 32 4.40 -13.19 19.89
CA SER A 32 3.82 -13.86 21.06
C SER A 32 2.46 -14.48 20.69
N ASN A 33 2.07 -15.55 21.39
CA ASN A 33 0.79 -16.23 21.10
C ASN A 33 -0.42 -15.29 21.22
N SER A 34 -0.38 -14.34 22.17
CA SER A 34 -1.45 -13.35 22.33
C SER A 34 -1.51 -12.38 21.16
N VAL A 35 -0.37 -11.84 20.72
CA VAL A 35 -0.29 -10.95 19.55
C VAL A 35 -0.75 -11.69 18.30
N LYS A 36 -0.27 -12.93 18.10
CA LYS A 36 -0.66 -13.78 16.98
C LYS A 36 -2.19 -13.97 16.94
N SER A 37 -2.80 -14.29 18.07
CA SER A 37 -4.26 -14.49 18.17
C SER A 37 -5.05 -13.20 17.86
N LEU A 38 -4.60 -12.05 18.35
CA LEU A 38 -5.26 -10.76 18.09
C LEU A 38 -5.17 -10.39 16.60
N MET A 39 -4.00 -10.58 15.99
CA MET A 39 -3.82 -10.33 14.56
C MET A 39 -4.62 -11.31 13.70
N GLN A 40 -4.68 -12.60 14.07
CA GLN A 40 -5.51 -13.61 13.42
C GLN A 40 -7.00 -13.23 13.42
N GLN A 41 -7.50 -12.73 14.56
CA GLN A 41 -8.87 -12.25 14.67
C GLN A 41 -9.12 -11.05 13.73
N SER A 42 -8.18 -10.12 13.67
CA SER A 42 -8.24 -8.92 12.81
C SER A 42 -8.32 -9.28 11.31
N VAL A 43 -7.53 -10.28 10.87
CA VAL A 43 -7.52 -10.68 9.46
C VAL A 43 -8.73 -11.53 9.07
N SER A 44 -9.25 -12.35 9.99
CA SER A 44 -10.34 -13.30 9.75
C SER A 44 -11.74 -12.67 9.79
N ASP A 45 -11.87 -11.47 10.35
CA ASP A 45 -13.16 -10.80 10.56
C ASP A 45 -13.92 -10.50 9.24
N ARG A 46 -15.03 -11.21 8.99
CA ARG A 46 -15.88 -11.01 7.81
C ARG A 46 -16.79 -9.79 7.98
N ALA A 47 -16.25 -8.59 7.90
CA ALA A 47 -17.11 -7.40 7.92
C ALA A 47 -17.78 -7.12 6.56
N VAL A 48 -18.94 -6.45 6.60
CA VAL A 48 -19.63 -5.85 5.45
C VAL A 48 -19.03 -4.46 5.22
N PRO A 49 -18.69 -4.03 3.99
CA PRO A 49 -18.13 -2.70 3.76
C PRO A 49 -19.21 -1.64 4.05
N LYS A 50 -19.16 -1.03 5.24
CA LYS A 50 -19.78 0.27 5.48
C LYS A 50 -18.66 1.27 5.62
N LEU A 51 -18.66 2.30 4.80
CA LEU A 51 -17.76 3.42 5.01
C LEU A 51 -18.01 4.01 6.41
N PHE A 52 -16.97 4.06 7.25
CA PHE A 52 -17.02 4.74 8.54
C PHE A 52 -16.75 6.22 8.35
N PHE A 53 -17.73 6.97 7.86
CA PHE A 53 -17.73 8.42 8.03
C PHE A 53 -18.83 8.80 9.01
N SER A 54 -18.49 9.70 9.92
CA SER A 54 -19.45 10.33 10.84
C SER A 54 -20.47 11.22 10.10
N ASN A 55 -20.15 11.57 8.83
CA ASN A 55 -20.91 12.47 7.96
C ASN A 55 -20.83 11.99 6.49
N GLU A 56 -21.97 11.61 5.90
CA GLU A 56 -22.05 11.12 4.52
C GLU A 56 -21.62 12.14 3.46
N VAL A 57 -21.79 13.44 3.73
CA VAL A 57 -21.37 14.50 2.80
C VAL A 57 -19.85 14.59 2.76
N GLU A 58 -19.22 14.50 3.92
CA GLU A 58 -17.76 14.51 4.03
C GLU A 58 -17.14 13.25 3.40
N ALA A 59 -17.80 12.10 3.61
CA ALA A 59 -17.45 10.83 2.95
C ALA A 59 -17.35 10.97 1.43
N GLN A 60 -18.39 11.57 0.85
CA GLN A 60 -18.48 11.71 -0.59
C GLN A 60 -17.44 12.71 -1.10
N LYS A 61 -17.24 13.85 -0.42
CA LYS A 61 -16.18 14.82 -0.77
C LYS A 61 -14.79 14.21 -0.75
N TRP A 62 -14.49 13.41 0.28
CA TRP A 62 -13.24 12.68 0.36
C TRP A 62 -13.09 11.71 -0.82
N LEU A 63 -14.14 10.92 -1.09
CA LEU A 63 -14.13 9.93 -2.16
C LEU A 63 -13.93 10.59 -3.53
N ASP A 64 -14.65 11.67 -3.83
CA ASP A 64 -14.53 12.43 -5.08
C ASP A 64 -13.10 12.98 -5.24
N THR A 65 -12.57 13.58 -4.18
CA THR A 65 -11.21 14.13 -4.16
C THR A 65 -10.15 13.07 -4.43
N MET A 66 -10.23 11.92 -3.73
CA MET A 66 -9.26 10.85 -3.89
C MET A 66 -9.43 10.10 -5.22
N SER A 67 -10.67 9.97 -5.71
CA SER A 67 -10.99 9.38 -7.00
C SER A 67 -10.35 10.19 -8.13
N GLU A 68 -10.47 11.52 -8.12
CA GLU A 68 -9.82 12.34 -9.14
C GLU A 68 -8.28 12.27 -9.08
N ARG A 69 -7.69 12.25 -7.88
CA ARG A 69 -6.23 12.08 -7.72
C ARG A 69 -5.72 10.73 -8.25
N LEU A 70 -6.50 9.66 -8.06
CA LEU A 70 -6.13 8.29 -8.42
C LEU A 70 -6.47 7.92 -9.87
N LYS A 71 -7.30 8.71 -10.56
CA LYS A 71 -7.81 8.49 -11.93
C LYS A 71 -6.75 8.09 -12.95
N LYS A 72 -5.57 8.71 -12.92
CA LYS A 72 -4.47 8.39 -13.86
C LYS A 72 -3.89 6.98 -13.66
N ARG A 73 -3.97 6.42 -12.45
CA ARG A 73 -3.40 5.12 -12.09
C ARG A 73 -4.44 4.01 -12.10
N MET A 74 -5.70 4.33 -11.83
CA MET A 74 -6.84 3.42 -11.91
C MET A 74 -7.94 4.08 -12.74
N PRO A 75 -7.95 3.97 -14.09
CA PRO A 75 -8.89 4.70 -14.95
C PRO A 75 -10.36 4.30 -14.76
N ASP A 76 -10.61 3.02 -14.52
CA ASP A 76 -11.96 2.51 -14.25
C ASP A 76 -12.52 3.12 -12.96
N GLN A 77 -13.66 3.81 -13.06
CA GLN A 77 -14.23 4.54 -11.94
C GLN A 77 -14.79 3.61 -10.86
N SER A 78 -15.47 2.54 -11.24
CA SER A 78 -16.10 1.62 -10.28
C SER A 78 -15.04 0.91 -9.45
N LEU A 79 -13.99 0.38 -10.08
CA LEU A 79 -12.85 -0.24 -9.42
C LEU A 79 -12.08 0.75 -8.55
N ARG A 80 -11.90 2.00 -9.01
CA ARG A 80 -11.21 3.04 -8.24
C ARG A 80 -11.99 3.43 -7.00
N GLU A 81 -13.30 3.60 -7.08
CA GLU A 81 -14.14 3.91 -5.93
C GLU A 81 -14.21 2.73 -4.95
N ASP A 82 -14.37 1.49 -5.44
CA ASP A 82 -14.34 0.30 -4.59
C ASP A 82 -13.00 0.14 -3.84
N PHE A 83 -11.89 0.38 -4.55
CA PHE A 83 -10.56 0.46 -3.96
C PHE A 83 -10.49 1.51 -2.85
N LEU A 84 -10.92 2.74 -3.11
CA LEU A 84 -10.86 3.84 -2.13
C LEU A 84 -11.74 3.56 -0.91
N ARG A 85 -12.93 3.02 -1.11
CA ARG A 85 -13.84 2.62 -0.02
C ARG A 85 -13.20 1.53 0.84
N THR A 86 -12.55 0.56 0.20
CA THR A 86 -11.86 -0.52 0.91
C THR A 86 -10.63 -0.02 1.67
N VAL A 87 -9.83 0.88 1.08
CA VAL A 87 -8.68 1.52 1.77
C VAL A 87 -9.17 2.27 2.99
N HIS A 88 -10.19 3.11 2.84
CA HIS A 88 -10.76 3.86 3.96
C HIS A 88 -11.23 2.91 5.06
N TYR A 89 -12.01 1.90 4.70
CA TYR A 89 -12.53 0.94 5.65
C TYR A 89 -11.43 0.21 6.44
N GLU A 90 -10.47 -0.41 5.74
CA GLU A 90 -9.43 -1.23 6.37
C GLU A 90 -8.42 -0.37 7.16
N ALA A 91 -8.11 0.85 6.69
CA ALA A 91 -7.25 1.79 7.41
C ALA A 91 -7.92 2.27 8.71
N THR A 92 -9.15 2.81 8.63
CA THR A 92 -9.87 3.33 9.81
C THR A 92 -10.09 2.24 10.85
N ARG A 93 -10.44 1.02 10.42
CA ARG A 93 -10.63 -0.13 11.31
C ARG A 93 -9.34 -0.53 12.04
N ALA A 94 -8.18 -0.37 11.40
CA ALA A 94 -6.87 -0.60 12.02
C ALA A 94 -6.37 0.61 12.83
N GLY A 95 -7.15 1.70 12.94
CA GLY A 95 -6.72 2.93 13.62
C GLY A 95 -5.62 3.67 12.86
N LEU A 96 -5.59 3.56 11.53
CA LEU A 96 -4.63 4.21 10.64
C LEU A 96 -5.33 5.32 9.84
N ASP A 97 -4.56 6.35 9.50
CA ASP A 97 -4.99 7.39 8.57
C ASP A 97 -5.11 6.81 7.13
N PRO A 98 -6.28 6.87 6.48
CA PRO A 98 -6.44 6.38 5.11
C PRO A 98 -5.52 7.04 4.08
N GLN A 99 -5.19 8.33 4.26
CA GLN A 99 -4.27 9.06 3.38
C GLN A 99 -2.83 8.57 3.54
N LEU A 100 -2.41 8.22 4.76
CA LEU A 100 -1.12 7.56 4.99
C LEU A 100 -1.05 6.22 4.25
N VAL A 101 -2.11 5.41 4.34
CA VAL A 101 -2.19 4.12 3.65
C VAL A 101 -2.15 4.29 2.12
N LEU A 102 -2.83 5.29 1.55
CA LEU A 102 -2.69 5.62 0.12
C LEU A 102 -1.26 5.99 -0.26
N GLY A 103 -0.57 6.76 0.60
CA GLY A 103 0.84 7.10 0.40
C GLY A 103 1.75 5.87 0.40
N LEU A 104 1.55 4.96 1.34
CA LEU A 104 2.26 3.69 1.42
C LEU A 104 2.02 2.83 0.17
N ILE A 105 0.76 2.64 -0.24
CA ILE A 105 0.41 1.84 -1.43
C ILE A 105 1.06 2.40 -2.69
N GLN A 106 1.13 3.73 -2.81
CA GLN A 106 1.80 4.36 -3.94
C GLN A 106 3.30 4.01 -3.98
N VAL A 107 3.98 3.99 -2.84
CA VAL A 107 5.41 3.64 -2.75
C VAL A 107 5.62 2.13 -2.97
N GLU A 108 4.75 1.30 -2.41
CA GLU A 108 4.88 -0.16 -2.46
C GLU A 108 4.59 -0.72 -3.85
N SER A 109 3.46 -0.35 -4.45
CA SER A 109 3.01 -0.96 -5.71
C SER A 109 2.68 0.04 -6.82
N GLY A 110 2.61 1.33 -6.50
CA GLY A 110 2.04 2.31 -7.42
C GLY A 110 0.60 2.02 -7.79
N PHE A 111 -0.17 1.41 -6.88
CA PHE A 111 -1.56 0.96 -7.06
C PHE A 111 -1.74 -0.22 -8.04
N LYS A 112 -0.74 -1.09 -8.17
CA LYS A 112 -0.81 -2.29 -9.02
C LYS A 112 -1.28 -3.50 -8.23
N LYS A 113 -2.48 -4.00 -8.54
CA LYS A 113 -3.10 -5.18 -7.88
C LYS A 113 -2.21 -6.42 -7.88
N TYR A 114 -1.54 -6.69 -9.01
CA TYR A 114 -0.73 -7.91 -9.20
C TYR A 114 0.78 -7.64 -9.09
N ALA A 115 1.19 -6.60 -8.36
CA ALA A 115 2.61 -6.35 -8.12
C ALA A 115 3.24 -7.49 -7.31
N VAL A 116 4.41 -7.95 -7.74
CA VAL A 116 5.25 -8.90 -7.04
C VAL A 116 6.66 -8.35 -6.99
N SER A 117 7.25 -8.22 -5.80
CA SER A 117 8.64 -7.80 -5.65
C SER A 117 9.62 -8.93 -5.94
N SER A 118 10.90 -8.60 -6.12
CA SER A 118 11.98 -9.59 -6.27
C SER A 118 12.12 -10.53 -5.07
N VAL A 119 11.72 -10.08 -3.88
CA VAL A 119 11.74 -10.85 -2.63
C VAL A 119 10.40 -11.53 -2.33
N GLY A 120 9.43 -11.44 -3.25
CA GLY A 120 8.17 -12.19 -3.18
C GLY A 120 7.02 -11.50 -2.47
N ALA A 121 7.16 -10.21 -2.11
CA ALA A 121 6.08 -9.40 -1.57
C ALA A 121 4.95 -9.20 -2.59
N ARG A 122 3.68 -9.19 -2.16
CA ARG A 122 2.51 -9.26 -3.08
C ARG A 122 1.48 -8.15 -2.88
N GLY A 123 0.90 -7.72 -4.00
CA GLY A 123 -0.30 -6.87 -4.05
C GLY A 123 -0.07 -5.41 -3.71
N PHE A 124 -1.16 -4.68 -3.41
CA PHE A 124 -1.14 -3.23 -3.23
C PHE A 124 -0.18 -2.72 -2.16
N MET A 125 -0.17 -3.37 -1.00
CA MET A 125 0.67 -3.02 0.15
C MET A 125 1.92 -3.91 0.27
N GLN A 126 2.25 -4.68 -0.78
CA GLN A 126 3.42 -5.57 -0.84
C GLN A 126 3.59 -6.42 0.43
N VAL A 127 2.54 -7.17 0.78
CA VAL A 127 2.54 -8.04 1.96
C VAL A 127 3.40 -9.27 1.67
N MET A 128 4.29 -9.63 2.61
CA MET A 128 5.09 -10.84 2.51
C MET A 128 4.25 -12.11 2.76
N PRO A 129 4.43 -13.19 1.97
CA PRO A 129 3.64 -14.41 2.11
C PRO A 129 3.72 -15.08 3.49
N PHE A 130 4.83 -14.93 4.22
CA PHE A 130 4.95 -15.53 5.56
C PHE A 130 3.85 -15.04 6.52
N TRP A 131 3.38 -13.80 6.37
CA TRP A 131 2.26 -13.29 7.19
C TRP A 131 0.98 -14.10 7.03
N VAL A 132 0.73 -14.70 5.86
CA VAL A 132 -0.41 -15.60 5.69
C VAL A 132 -0.23 -16.85 6.54
N ASN A 133 0.99 -17.37 6.66
CA ASN A 133 1.29 -18.51 7.52
C ASN A 133 1.24 -18.14 9.01
N SER A 134 1.70 -16.94 9.37
CA SER A 134 1.82 -16.51 10.77
C SER A 134 0.47 -16.06 11.34
N ILE A 135 -0.33 -15.28 10.60
CA ILE A 135 -1.58 -14.71 11.13
C ILE A 135 -2.81 -15.03 10.28
N GLY A 136 -2.67 -15.83 9.24
CA GLY A 136 -3.71 -16.07 8.24
C GLY A 136 -4.24 -17.48 8.14
N SER A 137 -4.81 -17.74 6.95
CA SER A 137 -5.25 -19.05 6.52
C SER A 137 -4.72 -19.36 5.11
N PRO A 138 -4.38 -20.62 4.76
CA PRO A 138 -3.76 -20.97 3.48
C PRO A 138 -4.54 -20.56 2.23
N GLU A 139 -5.86 -20.41 2.33
CA GLU A 139 -6.74 -19.97 1.25
C GLU A 139 -6.73 -18.45 1.01
N HIS A 140 -6.08 -17.66 1.87
CA HIS A 140 -6.03 -16.21 1.71
C HIS A 140 -5.11 -15.81 0.55
N ASP A 141 -5.69 -15.16 -0.46
CA ASP A 141 -4.96 -14.62 -1.60
C ASP A 141 -4.58 -13.14 -1.37
N LEU A 142 -3.27 -12.86 -1.32
CA LEU A 142 -2.72 -11.50 -1.19
C LEU A 142 -2.90 -10.63 -2.44
N PHE A 143 -3.40 -11.15 -3.56
CA PHE A 143 -3.83 -10.31 -4.69
C PHE A 143 -5.31 -9.88 -4.59
N HIS A 144 -6.08 -10.45 -3.67
CA HIS A 144 -7.44 -10.01 -3.42
C HIS A 144 -7.43 -8.65 -2.70
N LEU A 145 -8.09 -7.64 -3.28
CA LEU A 145 -8.07 -6.24 -2.86
C LEU A 145 -8.20 -6.09 -1.33
N ARG A 146 -9.30 -6.60 -0.80
CA ARG A 146 -9.63 -6.44 0.62
C ARG A 146 -8.67 -7.19 1.53
N LEU A 147 -8.27 -8.42 1.15
CA LEU A 147 -7.36 -9.19 1.98
C LEU A 147 -6.00 -8.51 2.02
N ASN A 148 -5.46 -8.07 0.88
CA ASN A 148 -4.19 -7.35 0.84
C ASN A 148 -4.18 -6.11 1.74
N LEU A 149 -5.21 -5.26 1.61
CA LEU A 149 -5.33 -4.04 2.42
C LEU A 149 -5.47 -4.34 3.90
N ARG A 150 -6.25 -5.37 4.24
CA ARG A 150 -6.41 -5.83 5.62
C ARG A 150 -5.10 -6.28 6.24
N TYR A 151 -4.38 -7.18 5.57
CA TYR A 151 -3.08 -7.64 6.07
C TYR A 151 -2.13 -6.48 6.24
N GLY A 152 -1.95 -5.64 5.21
CA GLY A 152 -1.05 -4.50 5.30
C GLY A 152 -1.41 -3.53 6.42
N CYS A 153 -2.70 -3.23 6.62
CA CYS A 153 -3.16 -2.35 7.70
C CYS A 153 -2.95 -3.00 9.09
N THR A 154 -3.28 -4.28 9.26
CA THR A 154 -3.06 -5.01 10.53
C THR A 154 -1.57 -5.06 10.88
N ILE A 155 -0.69 -5.31 9.89
CA ILE A 155 0.77 -5.37 10.08
C ILE A 155 1.32 -3.97 10.41
N LEU A 156 0.90 -2.92 9.69
CA LEU A 156 1.37 -1.56 9.98
C LEU A 156 0.93 -1.09 11.37
N ARG A 157 -0.31 -1.37 11.78
CA ARG A 157 -0.80 -1.09 13.14
C ARG A 157 0.05 -1.82 14.17
N HIS A 158 0.32 -3.10 13.97
CA HIS A 158 1.16 -3.88 14.86
C HIS A 158 2.55 -3.25 15.05
N TYR A 159 3.21 -2.83 13.97
CA TYR A 159 4.51 -2.14 14.09
C TYR A 159 4.40 -0.76 14.73
N LEU A 160 3.29 -0.06 14.53
CA LEU A 160 3.04 1.21 15.21
C LEU A 160 2.87 1.01 16.72
N ASP A 161 2.26 -0.10 17.16
CA ASP A 161 2.18 -0.48 18.57
C ASP A 161 3.56 -0.79 19.17
N ILE A 162 4.35 -1.60 18.47
CA ILE A 162 5.72 -1.95 18.90
C ILE A 162 6.60 -0.71 19.02
N GLU A 163 6.47 0.23 18.07
CA GLU A 163 7.26 1.46 18.04
C GLU A 163 6.61 2.61 18.82
N HIS A 164 5.64 2.31 19.70
CA HIS A 164 5.01 3.28 20.62
C HIS A 164 4.44 4.53 19.92
N GLY A 165 3.89 4.35 18.73
CA GLY A 165 3.35 5.45 17.92
C GLY A 165 4.37 6.17 17.04
N ASP A 166 5.66 5.80 17.07
CA ASP A 166 6.66 6.31 16.14
C ASP A 166 6.42 5.75 14.73
N LEU A 167 5.66 6.50 13.95
CA LEU A 167 5.33 6.15 12.57
C LEU A 167 6.57 5.98 11.69
N TYR A 168 7.63 6.75 11.92
CA TYR A 168 8.83 6.67 11.11
C TYR A 168 9.52 5.32 11.29
N ARG A 169 9.67 4.89 12.55
CA ARG A 169 10.25 3.58 12.89
C ARG A 169 9.33 2.44 12.47
N ALA A 170 8.01 2.59 12.64
CA ALA A 170 7.03 1.60 12.19
C ALA A 170 7.08 1.35 10.67
N LEU A 171 7.21 2.41 9.86
CA LEU A 171 7.42 2.28 8.41
C LEU A 171 8.74 1.57 8.08
N GLY A 172 9.80 1.85 8.85
CA GLY A 172 11.08 1.14 8.72
C GLY A 172 10.93 -0.37 8.97
N ARG A 173 10.17 -0.79 10.00
CA ARG A 173 9.88 -2.21 10.24
C ARG A 173 8.98 -2.84 9.20
N TYR A 174 7.95 -2.12 8.79
CA TYR A 174 7.01 -2.57 7.76
C TYR A 174 7.77 -3.00 6.49
N ASN A 175 8.77 -2.20 6.11
CA ASN A 175 9.61 -2.46 4.96
C ASN A 175 10.74 -3.49 5.21
N GLY A 176 11.23 -3.59 6.44
CA GLY A 176 12.47 -4.31 6.76
C GLY A 176 13.74 -3.45 6.68
N SER A 177 13.61 -2.12 6.73
CA SER A 177 14.71 -1.16 6.67
C SER A 177 14.82 -0.35 7.97
N LEU A 178 14.59 -0.97 9.13
CA LEU A 178 14.58 -0.26 10.42
C LEU A 178 15.88 0.54 10.64
N GLY A 179 15.73 1.80 11.05
CA GLY A 179 16.86 2.73 11.23
C GLY A 179 17.33 3.42 9.94
N GLN A 180 16.84 3.01 8.77
CA GLN A 180 17.18 3.63 7.49
C GLN A 180 16.15 4.70 7.09
N PRO A 181 16.59 5.89 6.64
CA PRO A 181 15.68 7.00 6.39
C PRO A 181 14.93 6.97 5.06
N GLN A 182 15.43 6.22 4.08
CA GLN A 182 15.00 6.34 2.69
C GLN A 182 13.53 5.93 2.52
N TYR A 183 13.14 4.76 3.04
CA TYR A 183 11.78 4.25 2.91
C TYR A 183 10.74 5.09 3.68
N PRO A 184 10.93 5.37 5.00
CA PRO A 184 9.98 6.22 5.73
C PRO A 184 9.81 7.59 5.09
N ASN A 185 10.90 8.24 4.66
CA ASN A 185 10.82 9.55 4.00
C ASN A 185 10.09 9.49 2.66
N ALA A 186 10.24 8.40 1.89
CA ALA A 186 9.51 8.22 0.64
C ALA A 186 7.99 8.15 0.90
N VAL A 187 7.56 7.34 1.86
CA VAL A 187 6.13 7.21 2.21
C VAL A 187 5.56 8.51 2.75
N LEU A 188 6.23 9.12 3.74
CA LEU A 188 5.78 10.39 4.34
C LEU A 188 5.75 11.52 3.31
N GLY A 189 6.72 11.58 2.41
CA GLY A 189 6.77 12.55 1.33
C GLY A 189 5.62 12.39 0.35
N VAL A 190 5.33 11.16 -0.08
CA VAL A 190 4.21 10.86 -0.99
C VAL A 190 2.87 11.15 -0.33
N TRP A 191 2.68 10.74 0.93
CA TRP A 191 1.47 11.02 1.70
C TRP A 191 1.21 12.53 1.80
N ARG A 192 2.18 13.30 2.30
CA ARG A 192 2.03 14.74 2.51
C ARG A 192 1.78 15.50 1.20
N ARG A 193 2.47 15.09 0.12
CA ARG A 193 2.44 15.79 -1.17
C ARG A 193 1.21 15.50 -2.01
N TYR A 194 0.72 14.26 -2.00
CA TYR A 194 -0.30 13.81 -2.95
C TYR A 194 -1.61 13.38 -2.29
N TRP A 195 -1.57 12.94 -1.04
CA TRP A 195 -2.71 12.28 -0.40
C TRP A 195 -3.29 13.06 0.77
N SER A 196 -2.60 14.07 1.30
CA SER A 196 -3.12 14.94 2.35
C SER A 196 -4.53 15.47 2.03
N TYR A 197 -5.39 15.42 3.05
CA TYR A 197 -6.77 15.89 3.01
C TYR A 197 -7.04 16.57 4.35
N ALA A 198 -7.48 17.82 4.30
CA ALA A 198 -7.93 18.53 5.49
C ALA A 198 -9.43 18.31 5.63
N HIS A 199 -9.85 17.94 6.85
CA HIS A 199 -11.26 17.86 7.24
C HIS A 199 -11.82 19.27 7.50
#